data_AF-A0A7K8IAT8-F1
#
_entry.id   AF-A0A7K8IAT8-F1
#
_cell.length_a   1.000
_cell.length_b   1.000
_cell.length_c   1.000
_cell.angle_alpha   90.00
_cell.angle_beta   90.00
_cell.angle_gamma   90.00
#
_symmetry.space_group_name_H-M   'P 1'
#
loop_
_entity.id
_entity.type
_entity.pdbx_description
1 polymer ?
#
loop_
_entity_poly.entity_id
_entity_poly.type
_entity_poly.pdbx_seq_one_letter_code
_entity_poly.pdbx_strand_id
1 'polypeptide(L)'
;VFLSRNFRCDCGNSKFKNLQCKLLPEKSKVNSGNKYNDNFYGLYCTCKRPYPDPEDEIPDEMIQCIVCEDWFHGRHLGAVPPESGDFHEMVCQACMNHCHFLWAYAPQLAGKEFPPLTKANSLEDEGIVLKVEESEEQKKEIKKEIGVEHQDTKEEKQSEQFNEPSTSSGSALLNTLILIQVVTKSEEPVCKLKELQSKPFVKKDTATFWPSNWRGKLCTCEDCSKMYSDLEVQFLTDECDTVLAYENKGTSDQETERRDPLMDTLNSMNRVQQVELICEYNDLKTELTDYLRRFADEGTVVKREDIQHFFEEFQSRKRRRTNRMQYYCS
;
A
#
# COMPACT_ATOMS: atom_id res chain seq x y z
N VAL A 1 -3.54 3.39 5.81
CA VAL A 1 -2.85 4.08 6.95
C VAL A 1 -1.80 5.02 6.37
N PHE A 2 -1.50 6.17 7.00
CA PHE A 2 -0.53 7.12 6.45
C PHE A 2 0.75 7.14 7.28
N LEU A 3 1.89 7.05 6.58
CA LEU A 3 3.19 7.09 7.23
C LEU A 3 3.49 8.53 7.61
N SER A 4 3.83 8.73 8.89
CA SER A 4 4.51 9.94 9.33
C SER A 4 5.79 9.54 10.05
N ARG A 5 6.93 9.83 9.41
CA ARG A 5 8.24 9.45 9.92
C ARG A 5 8.62 10.37 11.06
N ASN A 6 9.28 9.79 12.06
CA ASN A 6 9.82 10.51 13.21
C ASN A 6 8.79 11.26 14.08
N PHE A 7 7.49 11.19 13.76
CA PHE A 7 6.46 11.72 14.63
C PHE A 7 6.32 10.86 15.88
N ARG A 8 6.21 11.52 17.03
CA ARG A 8 6.07 10.91 18.35
C ARG A 8 4.90 11.54 19.07
N CYS A 9 4.09 10.70 19.72
CA CYS A 9 2.94 11.16 20.50
C CYS A 9 3.36 12.16 21.59
N ASP A 10 2.68 13.31 21.66
CA ASP A 10 2.92 14.35 22.66
C ASP A 10 2.07 14.20 23.94
N CYS A 11 1.17 13.21 24.03
CA CYS A 11 0.38 12.99 25.24
C CYS A 11 1.31 12.82 26.45
N GLY A 12 1.06 13.56 27.53
CA GLY A 12 1.85 13.48 28.76
C GLY A 12 3.20 14.17 28.73
N ASN A 13 3.56 14.81 27.63
CA ASN A 13 4.72 15.71 27.60
C ASN A 13 4.32 17.15 27.96
N SER A 14 5.27 18.09 27.90
CA SER A 14 5.01 19.48 28.32
C SER A 14 3.99 20.22 27.45
N LYS A 15 3.70 19.75 26.23
CA LYS A 15 2.64 20.29 25.36
C LYS A 15 1.24 19.85 25.82
N PHE A 16 1.10 18.63 26.32
CA PHE A 16 -0.19 18.06 26.76
C PHE A 16 -0.11 17.48 28.17
N LYS A 17 0.04 18.36 29.16
CA LYS A 17 0.27 18.01 30.57
C LYS A 17 -0.91 17.30 31.24
N ASN A 18 -2.13 17.51 30.74
CA ASN A 18 -3.35 16.97 31.35
C ASN A 18 -3.71 15.56 30.82
N LEU A 19 -2.90 14.99 29.94
CA LEU A 19 -3.13 13.68 29.35
C LEU A 19 -1.98 12.76 29.76
N GLN A 20 -2.26 11.50 30.09
CA GLN A 20 -1.21 10.48 30.27
C GLN A 20 -1.13 9.61 29.03
N CYS A 21 0.08 9.37 28.51
CA CYS A 21 0.25 8.46 27.39
C CYS A 21 0.11 7.00 27.86
N LYS A 22 -0.84 6.27 27.29
CA LYS A 22 -1.05 4.84 27.57
C LYS A 22 -0.04 3.93 26.85
N LEU A 23 0.59 4.42 25.78
CA LEU A 23 1.51 3.64 24.95
C LEU A 23 2.97 3.79 25.39
N LEU A 24 3.35 4.99 25.86
CA LEU A 24 4.73 5.28 26.26
C LEU A 24 4.71 6.20 27.48
N PRO A 25 4.79 5.66 28.71
CA PRO A 25 4.69 6.45 29.94
C PRO A 25 5.87 7.41 30.15
N GLU A 26 7.08 6.98 29.82
CA GLU A 26 8.30 7.78 29.96
C GLU A 26 8.62 8.52 28.66
N LYS A 27 8.70 9.85 28.73
CA LYS A 27 8.93 10.71 27.56
C LYS A 27 9.83 11.89 27.88
N SER A 28 10.55 12.34 26.85
CA SER A 28 11.14 13.68 26.82
C SER A 28 10.06 14.76 27.00
N LYS A 29 10.43 15.88 27.62
CA LYS A 29 9.51 17.00 27.85
C LYS A 29 8.91 17.53 26.55
N VAL A 30 9.68 17.56 25.48
CA VAL A 30 9.26 18.01 24.14
C VAL A 30 9.80 17.01 23.11
N ASN A 31 9.02 16.74 22.07
CA ASN A 31 9.46 16.01 20.89
C ASN A 31 10.02 17.00 19.86
N SER A 32 11.33 17.27 19.91
CA SER A 32 12.00 18.20 18.97
C SER A 32 12.01 17.70 17.52
N GLY A 33 11.88 16.39 17.31
CA GLY A 33 11.80 15.78 15.98
C GLY A 33 10.42 15.87 15.32
N ASN A 34 9.36 16.23 16.08
CA ASN A 34 8.03 16.38 15.49
C ASN A 34 8.00 17.64 14.62
N LYS A 35 7.71 17.46 13.33
CA LYS A 35 7.44 18.54 12.38
C LYS A 35 5.92 18.72 12.28
N TYR A 36 5.41 19.88 12.71
CA TYR A 36 3.99 20.25 12.61
C TYR A 36 3.83 21.15 11.39
N ASN A 37 3.69 20.53 10.21
CA ASN A 37 3.49 21.23 8.96
C ASN A 37 2.00 21.60 8.77
N ASP A 38 1.65 22.14 7.61
CA ASP A 38 0.29 22.57 7.28
C ASP A 38 -0.75 21.45 7.46
N ASN A 39 -0.39 20.18 7.21
CA ASN A 39 -1.27 19.04 7.48
C ASN A 39 -1.78 19.03 8.92
N PHE A 40 -0.92 19.41 9.88
CA PHE A 40 -1.29 19.47 11.30
C PHE A 40 -2.36 20.54 11.58
N TYR A 41 -2.37 21.61 10.78
CA TYR A 41 -3.36 22.68 10.84
C TYR A 41 -4.57 22.42 9.93
N GLY A 42 -4.66 21.24 9.32
CA GLY A 42 -5.73 20.87 8.41
C GLY A 42 -5.68 21.64 7.09
N LEU A 43 -4.48 22.07 6.65
CA LEU A 43 -4.25 22.74 5.38
C LEU A 43 -3.36 21.85 4.52
N TYR A 44 -3.73 21.69 3.26
CA TYR A 44 -3.10 20.71 2.38
C TYR A 44 -2.73 21.32 1.05
N CYS A 45 -1.86 20.61 0.33
CA CYS A 45 -1.45 20.90 -1.04
C CYS A 45 -0.73 22.26 -1.16
N THR A 46 -0.33 22.59 -2.37
CA THR A 46 0.20 23.92 -2.70
C THR A 46 -0.85 25.02 -2.59
N CYS A 47 -2.14 24.66 -2.65
CA CYS A 47 -3.25 25.61 -2.52
C CYS A 47 -3.58 26.03 -1.07
N LYS A 48 -3.04 25.32 -0.06
CA LYS A 48 -3.27 25.61 1.37
C LYS A 48 -4.75 25.67 1.74
N ARG A 49 -5.51 24.70 1.24
CA ARG A 49 -6.95 24.56 1.48
C ARG A 49 -7.24 23.38 2.40
N PRO A 50 -8.35 23.40 3.17
CA PRO A 50 -8.74 22.28 4.01
C PRO A 50 -9.23 21.09 3.18
N TYR A 51 -9.39 19.94 3.83
CA TYR A 51 -10.00 18.76 3.20
C TYR A 51 -10.93 18.02 4.17
N PRO A 52 -12.18 17.72 3.77
CA PRO A 52 -12.86 18.18 2.56
C PRO A 52 -13.01 19.71 2.56
N ASP A 53 -12.86 20.35 1.41
CA ASP A 53 -13.02 21.79 1.27
C ASP A 53 -14.49 22.12 0.94
N PRO A 54 -15.23 22.85 1.80
CA PRO A 54 -16.62 23.20 1.54
C PRO A 54 -16.80 24.19 0.37
N GLU A 55 -15.73 24.89 -0.04
CA GLU A 55 -15.75 25.85 -1.15
C GLU A 55 -15.22 25.23 -2.45
N ASP A 56 -14.71 23.99 -2.41
CA ASP A 56 -14.23 23.30 -3.60
C ASP A 56 -15.26 22.27 -4.06
N GLU A 57 -15.92 22.57 -5.18
CA GLU A 57 -16.92 21.70 -5.78
C GLU A 57 -16.30 20.52 -6.55
N ILE A 58 -14.97 20.52 -6.73
CA ILE A 58 -14.27 19.49 -7.50
C ILE A 58 -13.79 18.39 -6.56
N PRO A 59 -14.43 17.20 -6.57
CA PRO A 59 -13.94 16.06 -5.80
C PRO A 59 -12.62 15.57 -6.41
N ASP A 60 -11.54 15.69 -5.66
CA ASP A 60 -10.23 15.17 -6.02
C ASP A 60 -9.75 14.18 -4.97
N GLU A 61 -9.22 13.06 -5.44
CA GLU A 61 -8.41 12.19 -4.60
C GLU A 61 -7.08 12.88 -4.30
N MET A 62 -6.76 13.00 -3.01
CA MET A 62 -5.46 13.52 -2.58
C MET A 62 -4.43 12.42 -2.54
N ILE A 63 -3.19 12.74 -2.94
CA ILE A 63 -2.07 11.81 -2.97
C ILE A 63 -0.97 12.35 -2.04
N GLN A 64 -0.48 11.52 -1.12
CA GLN A 64 0.59 11.89 -0.21
C GLN A 64 1.96 11.79 -0.90
N CYS A 65 2.79 12.83 -0.75
CA CYS A 65 4.20 12.76 -1.14
C CYS A 65 4.99 11.96 -0.11
N ILE A 66 5.74 10.94 -0.55
CA ILE A 66 6.49 10.08 0.37
C ILE A 66 7.69 10.79 1.02
N VAL A 67 8.16 11.93 0.49
CA VAL A 67 9.33 12.65 1.02
C VAL A 67 8.94 13.70 2.05
N CYS A 68 7.98 14.58 1.73
CA CYS A 68 7.56 15.65 2.64
C CYS A 68 6.33 15.29 3.49
N GLU A 69 5.69 14.16 3.22
CA GLU A 69 4.50 13.66 3.92
C GLU A 69 3.27 14.58 3.81
N ASP A 70 3.33 15.59 2.92
CA ASP A 70 2.25 16.51 2.58
C ASP A 70 1.30 15.88 1.54
N TRP A 71 0.05 16.31 1.57
CA TRP A 71 -1.04 15.81 0.72
C TRP A 71 -1.30 16.76 -0.43
N PHE A 72 -1.48 16.23 -1.64
CA PHE A 72 -1.66 17.05 -2.82
C PHE A 72 -2.90 16.62 -3.61
N HIS A 73 -3.69 17.59 -4.07
CA HIS A 73 -4.70 17.35 -5.10
C HIS A 73 -4.03 16.90 -6.40
N GLY A 74 -4.59 15.89 -7.06
CA GLY A 74 -4.07 15.39 -8.33
C GLY A 74 -3.84 16.49 -9.36
N ARG A 75 -4.79 17.43 -9.48
CA ARG A 75 -4.72 18.58 -10.42
C ARG A 75 -3.59 19.57 -10.13
N HIS A 76 -3.03 19.60 -8.92
CA HIS A 76 -1.95 20.51 -8.53
C HIS A 76 -0.55 19.88 -8.58
N LEU A 77 -0.41 18.67 -9.12
CA LEU A 77 0.87 17.95 -9.21
C LEU A 77 1.69 18.30 -10.46
N GLY A 78 1.12 19.06 -11.40
CA GLY A 78 1.76 19.36 -12.69
C GLY A 78 1.84 18.16 -13.65
N ALA A 79 1.39 16.99 -13.22
CA ALA A 79 1.23 15.78 -14.02
C ALA A 79 -0.11 15.14 -13.66
N VAL A 80 -0.76 14.53 -14.64
CA VAL A 80 -1.98 13.74 -14.40
C VAL A 80 -1.55 12.47 -13.67
N PRO A 81 -2.10 12.19 -12.47
CA PRO A 81 -1.85 10.92 -11.80
C PRO A 81 -2.25 9.75 -12.71
N PRO A 82 -1.44 8.68 -12.80
CA PRO A 82 -1.86 7.45 -13.47
C PRO A 82 -3.11 6.86 -12.81
N GLU A 83 -3.77 5.93 -13.49
CA GLU A 83 -4.92 5.22 -12.92
C GLU A 83 -4.54 4.49 -11.63
N SER A 84 -5.50 4.34 -10.72
CA SER A 84 -5.29 3.67 -9.43
C SER A 84 -4.79 2.23 -9.66
N GLY A 85 -3.60 1.92 -9.16
CA GLY A 85 -2.90 0.64 -9.35
C GLY A 85 -1.65 0.71 -10.23
N ASP A 86 -1.52 1.73 -11.08
CA ASP A 86 -0.35 1.90 -11.97
C ASP A 86 0.87 2.51 -11.27
N PHE A 87 0.65 3.09 -10.09
CA PHE A 87 1.69 3.62 -9.22
C PHE A 87 1.43 3.21 -7.78
N HIS A 88 2.48 3.22 -6.96
CA HIS A 88 2.41 2.87 -5.55
C HIS A 88 2.84 4.05 -4.67
N GLU A 89 3.72 4.92 -5.17
CA GLU A 89 4.26 6.04 -4.41
C GLU A 89 4.38 7.28 -5.27
N MET A 90 4.29 8.46 -4.67
CA MET A 90 4.42 9.74 -5.37
C MET A 90 5.47 10.62 -4.67
N VAL A 91 6.31 11.27 -5.46
CA VAL A 91 7.21 12.34 -5.00
C VAL A 91 6.80 13.64 -5.69
N CYS A 92 6.42 14.64 -4.90
CA CYS A 92 5.94 15.91 -5.43
C CYS A 92 7.06 16.68 -6.13
N GLN A 93 6.69 17.68 -6.95
CA GLN A 93 7.66 18.50 -7.70
C GLN A 93 8.75 19.10 -6.80
N ALA A 94 8.38 19.71 -5.67
CA ALA A 94 9.33 20.33 -4.76
C ALA A 94 10.35 19.30 -4.21
N CYS A 95 9.87 18.10 -3.87
CA CYS A 95 10.73 17.02 -3.40
C CYS A 95 11.57 16.40 -4.50
N MET A 96 11.10 16.34 -5.75
CA MET A 96 11.92 15.93 -6.89
C MET A 96 13.05 16.94 -7.17
N ASN A 97 12.80 18.23 -6.95
CA ASN A 97 13.81 19.28 -7.06
C ASN A 97 14.85 19.22 -5.93
N HIS A 98 14.40 18.93 -4.71
CA HIS A 98 15.31 18.70 -3.57
C HIS A 98 16.12 17.40 -3.72
N CYS A 99 15.45 16.30 -4.05
CA CYS A 99 16.02 14.97 -4.26
C CYS A 99 16.43 14.78 -5.72
N HIS A 100 17.27 15.68 -6.22
CA HIS A 100 17.58 15.80 -7.64
C HIS A 100 18.12 14.50 -8.28
N PHE A 101 18.75 13.63 -7.49
CA PHE A 101 19.25 12.33 -7.95
C PHE A 101 18.15 11.40 -8.50
N LEU A 102 16.90 11.57 -8.04
CA LEU A 102 15.76 10.77 -8.48
C LEU A 102 15.48 10.92 -9.97
N TRP A 103 15.81 12.07 -10.57
CA TRP A 103 15.66 12.28 -12.02
C TRP A 103 16.49 11.33 -12.88
N ALA A 104 17.61 10.79 -12.36
CA ALA A 104 18.39 9.79 -13.08
C ALA A 104 17.66 8.43 -13.16
N TYR A 105 16.76 8.16 -12.22
CA TYR A 105 15.99 6.92 -12.15
C TYR A 105 14.62 7.02 -12.84
N ALA A 106 13.99 8.20 -12.82
CA ALA A 106 12.63 8.39 -13.31
C ALA A 106 12.39 7.89 -14.75
N PRO A 107 13.25 8.13 -15.76
CA PRO A 107 13.01 7.66 -17.12
C PRO A 107 12.92 6.14 -17.26
N GLN A 108 13.60 5.39 -16.39
CA GLN A 108 13.66 3.92 -16.45
C GLN A 108 12.60 3.26 -15.58
N LEU A 109 12.12 3.95 -14.55
CA LEU A 109 11.28 3.37 -13.50
C LEU A 109 9.86 3.94 -13.52
N ALA A 110 9.69 5.23 -13.78
CA ALA A 110 8.41 5.94 -13.69
C ALA A 110 7.69 6.06 -15.05
N GLY A 111 8.18 5.41 -16.11
CA GLY A 111 7.63 5.53 -17.46
C GLY A 111 7.69 4.23 -18.26
N LYS A 112 6.55 3.52 -18.32
CA LYS A 112 6.06 3.10 -19.63
C LYS A 112 5.46 4.35 -20.31
N GLU A 113 5.64 4.43 -21.61
CA GLU A 113 5.58 5.63 -22.45
C GLU A 113 4.34 6.51 -22.23
N PHE A 114 4.55 7.80 -22.00
CA PHE A 114 3.60 8.84 -22.43
C PHE A 114 4.08 9.33 -23.80
N PRO A 115 3.22 9.37 -24.85
CA PRO A 115 3.61 9.96 -26.12
C PRO A 115 3.98 11.43 -25.90
N PRO A 116 4.95 12.00 -26.63
CA PRO A 116 5.26 13.41 -26.52
C PRO A 116 4.02 14.23 -26.93
N LEU A 117 3.50 15.04 -26.01
CA LEU A 117 2.52 16.06 -26.36
C LEU A 117 3.18 16.99 -27.37
N THR A 118 2.70 16.93 -28.61
CA THR A 118 3.15 17.79 -29.71
C THR A 118 2.90 19.24 -29.35
N LYS A 119 3.89 20.06 -29.70
CA LYS A 119 3.94 21.51 -29.47
C LYS A 119 2.62 22.18 -29.88
N ALA A 120 2.14 23.04 -28.98
CA ALA A 120 1.08 23.99 -29.24
C ALA A 120 1.35 24.81 -30.51
N ASN A 121 0.37 24.82 -31.41
CA ASN A 121 0.09 25.94 -32.30
C ASN A 121 -1.39 26.27 -32.16
N SER A 122 -1.64 27.57 -32.02
CA SER A 122 -2.92 28.18 -31.69
C SER A 122 -3.96 28.16 -32.82
N LEU A 123 -5.21 28.32 -32.39
CA LEU A 123 -6.39 28.93 -33.05
C LEU A 123 -7.49 28.00 -33.64
N GLU A 124 -8.64 28.11 -32.96
CA GLU A 124 -10.01 28.37 -33.46
C GLU A 124 -10.89 27.22 -34.01
N ASP A 125 -11.93 26.94 -33.23
CA ASP A 125 -13.37 26.73 -33.52
C ASP A 125 -13.82 25.90 -34.74
N GLU A 126 -14.64 24.87 -34.45
CA GLU A 126 -15.94 24.55 -35.07
C GLU A 126 -16.33 23.12 -34.68
N GLY A 127 -17.54 22.95 -34.16
CA GLY A 127 -18.06 21.68 -33.65
C GLY A 127 -18.49 20.72 -34.75
N ILE A 128 -18.41 19.41 -34.48
CA ILE A 128 -19.20 18.37 -35.16
C ILE A 128 -19.51 17.24 -34.16
N VAL A 129 -20.76 16.79 -34.26
CA VAL A 129 -21.50 15.88 -33.38
C VAL A 129 -21.50 14.45 -33.98
N LEU A 130 -21.67 13.43 -33.12
CA LEU A 130 -21.97 11.98 -33.37
C LEU A 130 -20.74 11.09 -33.67
N LYS A 131 -20.65 9.85 -33.18
CA LYS A 131 -21.71 8.87 -32.91
C LYS A 131 -21.20 7.76 -31.97
N VAL A 132 -22.05 7.38 -31.03
CA VAL A 132 -21.96 6.16 -30.21
C VAL A 132 -22.18 4.95 -31.10
N GLU A 133 -21.30 3.95 -31.03
CA GLU A 133 -21.65 2.58 -31.38
C GLU A 133 -21.22 1.63 -30.25
N GLU A 134 -22.26 1.16 -29.58
CA GLU A 134 -22.33 0.01 -28.69
C GLU A 134 -21.98 -1.26 -29.47
N SER A 135 -21.24 -2.19 -28.87
CA SER A 135 -21.33 -3.60 -29.28
C SER A 135 -21.08 -4.53 -28.09
N GLU A 136 -22.13 -5.31 -27.84
CA GLU A 136 -22.28 -6.27 -26.76
C GLU A 136 -21.47 -7.57 -26.97
N GLU A 137 -21.37 -8.28 -25.85
CA GLU A 137 -20.80 -9.61 -25.57
C GLU A 137 -21.08 -10.71 -26.60
N GLN A 138 -20.13 -11.66 -26.73
CA GLN A 138 -20.48 -13.08 -26.89
C GLN A 138 -19.53 -14.02 -26.12
N LYS A 139 -20.10 -14.75 -25.17
CA LYS A 139 -19.57 -15.96 -24.52
C LYS A 139 -19.61 -17.16 -25.47
N LYS A 140 -18.59 -18.04 -25.43
CA LYS A 140 -18.74 -19.48 -25.71
C LYS A 140 -17.80 -20.33 -24.83
N GLU A 141 -18.42 -21.07 -23.91
CA GLU A 141 -18.02 -22.35 -23.32
C GLU A 141 -18.17 -23.48 -24.37
N ILE A 142 -17.59 -24.71 -24.37
CA ILE A 142 -16.94 -25.63 -23.40
C ILE A 142 -16.36 -26.81 -24.26
N LYS A 143 -15.28 -27.51 -23.84
CA LYS A 143 -15.19 -28.99 -23.48
C LYS A 143 -13.79 -29.64 -23.62
N LYS A 144 -13.47 -30.39 -22.55
CA LYS A 144 -12.35 -31.32 -22.24
C LYS A 144 -12.08 -32.44 -23.26
N GLU A 145 -10.83 -32.96 -23.23
CA GLU A 145 -10.44 -34.36 -22.88
C GLU A 145 -8.89 -34.43 -22.72
N ILE A 146 -8.33 -34.72 -21.52
CA ILE A 146 -7.91 -36.00 -20.88
C ILE A 146 -6.53 -36.58 -21.32
N GLY A 147 -5.65 -36.76 -20.33
CA GLY A 147 -4.59 -37.78 -20.23
C GLY A 147 -3.14 -37.23 -20.24
N VAL A 148 -2.18 -37.59 -19.38
CA VAL A 148 -2.01 -38.56 -18.27
C VAL A 148 -0.76 -38.07 -17.48
N GLU A 149 -0.79 -38.05 -16.15
CA GLU A 149 0.41 -37.88 -15.30
C GLU A 149 0.64 -39.15 -14.43
N HIS A 150 1.91 -39.54 -14.30
CA HIS A 150 2.45 -40.50 -13.32
C HIS A 150 3.61 -39.78 -12.61
N GLN A 151 3.48 -39.48 -11.32
CA GLN A 151 4.16 -40.15 -10.20
C GLN A 151 5.68 -40.38 -10.45
N ASP A 152 6.57 -39.75 -9.68
CA ASP A 152 6.92 -40.26 -8.34
C ASP A 152 7.83 -39.34 -7.48
N THR A 153 7.47 -39.37 -6.19
CA THR A 153 8.20 -39.27 -4.91
C THR A 153 9.63 -38.72 -4.76
N LYS A 154 9.77 -37.90 -3.69
CA LYS A 154 11.01 -37.52 -2.96
C LYS A 154 11.44 -38.65 -2.02
N GLU A 155 12.75 -38.82 -1.82
CA GLU A 155 13.33 -39.25 -0.53
C GLU A 155 14.66 -38.53 -0.23
N GLU A 156 14.89 -38.32 1.07
CA GLU A 156 15.95 -37.56 1.73
C GLU A 156 17.29 -38.32 1.79
N LYS A 157 18.42 -37.60 1.95
CA LYS A 157 19.31 -37.77 3.12
C LYS A 157 20.51 -36.80 3.17
N GLN A 158 20.83 -36.45 4.41
CA GLN A 158 21.96 -35.68 4.93
C GLN A 158 23.33 -36.31 4.62
N SER A 159 24.41 -35.53 4.60
CA SER A 159 25.54 -35.62 5.57
C SER A 159 26.76 -34.81 5.14
N GLU A 160 27.53 -34.41 6.16
CA GLU A 160 28.62 -33.45 6.15
C GLU A 160 30.00 -34.05 5.82
N GLN A 161 30.94 -33.13 5.54
CA GLN A 161 32.34 -33.08 6.01
C GLN A 161 33.48 -33.85 5.31
N PHE A 162 34.44 -33.05 4.81
CA PHE A 162 35.90 -33.05 5.05
C PHE A 162 36.74 -34.30 4.69
N ASN A 163 37.70 -34.13 3.76
CA ASN A 163 39.14 -34.01 4.01
C ASN A 163 39.97 -34.26 2.73
N GLU A 164 40.83 -33.28 2.40
CA GLU A 164 42.12 -33.47 1.70
C GLU A 164 43.06 -34.41 2.52
N PRO A 165 44.23 -34.91 2.07
CA PRO A 165 45.14 -34.29 1.07
C PRO A 165 46.01 -35.21 0.18
N SER A 166 46.61 -34.55 -0.83
CA SER A 166 47.99 -34.71 -1.35
C SER A 166 48.49 -36.05 -1.93
N THR A 167 49.22 -35.97 -3.06
CA THR A 167 50.68 -36.20 -3.08
C THR A 167 51.28 -36.02 -4.48
N SER A 168 52.37 -35.22 -4.54
CA SER A 168 53.64 -35.33 -5.30
C SER A 168 53.61 -35.78 -6.78
N SER A 169 54.43 -35.29 -7.72
CA SER A 169 55.84 -34.86 -7.63
C SER A 169 56.35 -34.43 -9.02
N GLY A 170 57.39 -33.57 -9.06
CA GLY A 170 58.47 -33.53 -10.07
C GLY A 170 58.19 -32.82 -11.42
N SER A 171 58.66 -31.59 -11.67
CA SER A 171 60.05 -31.12 -11.94
C SER A 171 60.39 -31.06 -13.44
N ALA A 172 60.54 -29.84 -14.00
CA ALA A 172 61.79 -29.31 -14.58
C ALA A 172 61.58 -28.14 -15.60
N LEU A 173 61.96 -26.94 -15.13
CA LEU A 173 62.78 -25.89 -15.77
C LEU A 173 62.41 -25.21 -17.12
N LEU A 174 62.18 -23.89 -16.95
CA LEU A 174 62.72 -22.73 -17.68
C LEU A 174 62.29 -22.44 -19.12
N ASN A 175 61.53 -21.35 -19.30
CA ASN A 175 61.81 -20.31 -20.29
C ASN A 175 61.17 -18.95 -19.90
N THR A 176 62.04 -18.04 -19.47
CA THR A 176 62.15 -16.61 -19.83
C THR A 176 60.88 -15.74 -20.01
N LEU A 177 60.67 -14.85 -19.02
CA LEU A 177 60.25 -13.45 -19.10
C LEU A 177 59.24 -13.02 -20.19
N ILE A 178 57.98 -12.79 -19.78
CA ILE A 178 57.28 -11.54 -20.06
C ILE A 178 56.52 -11.11 -18.79
N LEU A 179 56.98 -10.02 -18.18
CA LEU A 179 56.23 -9.21 -17.21
C LEU A 179 55.05 -8.56 -17.95
N ILE A 180 53.90 -9.24 -18.03
CA ILE A 180 52.62 -8.54 -18.06
C ILE A 180 52.12 -8.58 -16.63
N GLN A 181 52.38 -7.47 -15.95
CA GLN A 181 51.76 -7.15 -14.68
C GLN A 181 50.27 -7.02 -14.97
N VAL A 182 49.54 -8.14 -14.90
CA VAL A 182 48.10 -8.12 -14.78
C VAL A 182 47.86 -7.55 -13.39
N VAL A 183 47.80 -6.22 -13.35
CA VAL A 183 47.06 -5.51 -12.31
C VAL A 183 45.64 -6.05 -12.48
N THR A 184 45.31 -7.09 -11.72
CA THR A 184 43.93 -7.38 -11.38
C THR A 184 43.46 -6.15 -10.63
N LYS A 185 42.95 -5.16 -11.37
CA LYS A 185 42.07 -4.15 -10.79
C LYS A 185 40.99 -4.96 -10.11
N SER A 186 40.97 -4.93 -8.79
CA SER A 186 39.74 -5.15 -8.05
C SER A 186 38.73 -4.21 -8.69
N GLU A 187 37.77 -4.74 -9.44
CA GLU A 187 36.67 -3.94 -9.97
C GLU A 187 35.89 -3.45 -8.75
N GLU A 188 36.14 -2.20 -8.34
CA GLU A 188 35.32 -1.54 -7.35
C GLU A 188 33.87 -1.55 -7.83
N PRO A 189 32.89 -1.82 -6.95
CA PRO A 189 31.50 -1.87 -7.34
C PRO A 189 31.08 -0.54 -7.97
N VAL A 190 30.79 -0.55 -9.27
CA VAL A 190 30.42 0.64 -10.03
C VAL A 190 29.11 1.21 -9.49
N CYS A 191 29.12 2.51 -9.17
CA CYS A 191 27.94 3.20 -8.67
C CYS A 191 26.88 3.33 -9.77
N LYS A 192 25.76 2.61 -9.61
CA LYS A 192 24.60 2.65 -10.52
C LYS A 192 24.07 4.06 -10.73
N LEU A 193 23.98 4.90 -9.70
CA LEU A 193 23.52 6.28 -9.85
C LEU A 193 24.42 7.07 -10.81
N LYS A 194 25.74 6.96 -10.64
CA LYS A 194 26.73 7.63 -11.51
C LYS A 194 26.61 7.14 -12.95
N GLU A 195 26.38 5.85 -13.16
CA GLU A 195 26.10 5.29 -14.49
C GLU A 195 24.84 5.90 -15.11
N LEU A 196 23.74 6.01 -14.36
CA LEU A 196 22.50 6.59 -14.87
C LEU A 196 22.62 8.09 -15.15
N GLN A 197 23.38 8.81 -14.33
CA GLN A 197 23.66 10.23 -14.53
C GLN A 197 24.50 10.52 -15.78
N SER A 198 25.24 9.53 -16.29
CA SER A 198 25.98 9.68 -17.55
C SER A 198 25.07 9.71 -18.78
N LYS A 199 23.82 9.25 -18.65
CA LYS A 199 22.80 9.27 -19.71
C LYS A 199 22.00 10.57 -19.61
N PRO A 200 21.60 11.18 -20.73
CA PRO A 200 20.74 12.36 -20.70
C PRO A 200 19.37 11.99 -20.12
N PHE A 201 18.89 12.78 -19.15
CA PHE A 201 17.55 12.69 -18.61
C PHE A 201 16.90 14.08 -18.60
N VAL A 202 15.58 14.11 -18.81
CA VAL A 202 14.80 15.34 -18.80
C VAL A 202 14.22 15.53 -17.41
N LYS A 203 14.49 16.70 -16.82
CA LYS A 203 13.81 17.14 -15.61
C LYS A 203 12.49 17.75 -16.02
N LYS A 204 11.40 17.26 -15.44
CA LYS A 204 10.08 17.86 -15.62
C LYS A 204 9.75 18.59 -14.32
N ASP A 205 9.22 19.80 -14.43
CA ASP A 205 8.74 20.55 -13.27
C ASP A 205 7.38 20.01 -12.80
N THR A 206 7.33 18.71 -12.49
CA THR A 206 6.11 17.96 -12.16
C THR A 206 6.38 16.93 -11.06
N ALA A 207 5.33 16.42 -10.44
CA ALA A 207 5.43 15.23 -9.60
C ALA A 207 5.85 14.00 -10.42
N THR A 208 6.40 13.00 -9.72
CA THR A 208 6.76 11.69 -10.29
C THR A 208 6.05 10.59 -9.52
N PHE A 209 5.45 9.66 -10.25
CA PHE A 209 4.74 8.49 -9.73
C PHE A 209 5.59 7.25 -9.95
N TRP A 210 5.82 6.50 -8.88
CA TRP A 210 6.74 5.38 -8.87
C TRP A 210 5.98 4.05 -8.79
N PRO A 211 6.38 3.03 -9.56
CA PRO A 211 5.79 1.70 -9.47
C PRO A 211 6.21 1.00 -8.18
N SER A 212 5.63 -0.17 -7.92
CA SER A 212 6.11 -1.03 -6.84
C SER A 212 7.59 -1.38 -6.99
N ASN A 213 8.26 -1.60 -5.86
CA ASN A 213 9.66 -2.06 -5.78
C ASN A 213 10.70 -1.14 -6.45
N TRP A 214 10.37 0.12 -6.73
CA TRP A 214 11.34 1.09 -7.27
C TRP A 214 12.48 1.39 -6.28
N ARG A 215 12.19 1.30 -4.96
CA ARG A 215 13.16 1.49 -3.87
C ARG A 215 14.35 0.54 -4.00
N GLY A 216 14.10 -0.75 -4.28
CA GLY A 216 15.14 -1.76 -4.55
C GLY A 216 15.96 -1.52 -5.82
N LYS A 217 15.63 -0.50 -6.63
CA LYS A 217 16.43 -0.08 -7.79
C LYS A 217 17.38 1.07 -7.47
N LEU A 218 17.28 1.70 -6.31
CA LEU A 218 18.20 2.74 -5.87
C LEU A 218 19.59 2.17 -5.59
N CYS A 219 20.63 2.92 -5.94
CA CYS A 219 22.00 2.54 -5.64
C CYS A 219 22.26 2.66 -4.13
N THR A 220 22.91 1.65 -3.55
CA THR A 220 23.23 1.57 -2.10
C THR A 220 24.73 1.57 -1.83
N CYS A 221 25.55 2.07 -2.76
CA CYS A 221 26.98 2.25 -2.50
C CYS A 221 27.22 3.30 -1.40
N GLU A 222 28.43 3.34 -0.85
CA GLU A 222 28.80 4.24 0.25
C GLU A 222 28.53 5.72 -0.08
N ASP A 223 28.92 6.16 -1.28
CA ASP A 223 28.67 7.53 -1.77
C ASP A 223 27.16 7.87 -1.80
N CYS A 224 26.34 6.97 -2.34
CA CYS A 224 24.89 7.19 -2.45
C CYS A 224 24.24 7.17 -1.07
N SER A 225 24.66 6.25 -0.20
CA SER A 225 24.14 6.13 1.16
C SER A 225 24.42 7.40 1.94
N LYS A 226 25.64 7.93 1.85
CA LYS A 226 26.00 9.22 2.45
C LYS A 226 25.15 10.36 1.91
N MET A 227 24.99 10.45 0.59
CA MET A 227 24.13 11.45 -0.04
C MET A 227 22.68 11.37 0.44
N TYR A 228 22.10 10.17 0.58
CA TYR A 228 20.75 10.01 1.09
C TYR A 228 20.63 10.44 2.55
N SER A 229 21.64 10.14 3.38
CA SER A 229 21.68 10.60 4.77
C SER A 229 21.80 12.13 4.86
N ASP A 230 22.66 12.75 4.05
CA ASP A 230 22.85 14.21 4.01
C ASP A 230 21.57 14.95 3.57
N LEU A 231 20.75 14.31 2.72
CA LEU A 231 19.44 14.81 2.27
C LEU A 231 18.28 14.40 3.20
N GLU A 232 18.54 13.70 4.32
CA GLU A 232 17.51 13.16 5.24
C GLU A 232 16.50 12.19 4.57
N VAL A 233 16.88 11.51 3.48
CA VAL A 233 16.02 10.59 2.70
C VAL A 233 16.53 9.15 2.64
N GLN A 234 17.35 8.73 3.61
CA GLN A 234 17.87 7.37 3.70
C GLN A 234 16.76 6.30 3.75
N PHE A 235 15.57 6.63 4.24
CA PHE A 235 14.41 5.73 4.26
C PHE A 235 13.94 5.30 2.85
N LEU A 236 14.30 6.03 1.79
CA LEU A 236 13.91 5.67 0.42
C LEU A 236 14.46 4.31 -0.02
N THR A 237 15.53 3.81 0.61
CA THR A 237 16.09 2.49 0.32
C THR A 237 15.48 1.38 1.17
N ASP A 238 14.64 1.70 2.15
CA ASP A 238 13.99 0.73 3.02
C ASP A 238 12.66 0.26 2.39
N GLU A 239 12.57 -1.02 2.03
CA GLU A 239 11.35 -1.61 1.46
C GLU A 239 10.23 -1.80 2.50
N CYS A 240 10.59 -1.85 3.79
CA CYS A 240 9.63 -1.94 4.90
C CYS A 240 8.97 -0.61 5.24
N ASP A 241 9.49 0.50 4.72
CA ASP A 241 8.99 1.86 4.94
C ASP A 241 7.93 2.26 3.87
N THR A 242 7.23 1.27 3.30
CA THR A 242 6.12 1.51 2.37
C THR A 242 4.78 1.39 3.10
N VAL A 243 3.75 2.09 2.63
CA VAL A 243 2.38 1.95 3.20
C VAL A 243 1.94 0.49 3.10
N LEU A 244 2.19 -0.15 1.96
CA LEU A 244 1.89 -1.56 1.73
C LEU A 244 2.58 -2.48 2.74
N ALA A 245 3.88 -2.28 3.03
CA ALA A 245 4.58 -3.08 4.03
C ALA A 245 3.98 -2.90 5.43
N TYR A 246 3.58 -1.67 5.80
CA TYR A 246 2.92 -1.41 7.07
C TYR A 246 1.54 -2.06 7.16
N GLU A 247 0.74 -1.97 6.09
CA GLU A 247 -0.60 -2.59 6.03
C GLU A 247 -0.51 -4.11 6.11
N ASN A 248 0.44 -4.72 5.39
CA ASN A 248 0.71 -6.16 5.46
C ASN A 248 1.18 -6.60 6.85
N LYS A 249 1.96 -5.77 7.55
CA LYS A 249 2.35 -6.06 8.94
C LYS A 249 1.14 -6.02 9.87
N GLY A 250 0.28 -5.01 9.72
CA GLY A 250 -0.95 -4.89 10.49
C GLY A 250 -1.94 -6.02 10.25
N THR A 251 -1.99 -6.59 9.04
CA THR A 251 -2.81 -7.78 8.74
C THR A 251 -2.16 -9.07 9.20
N SER A 252 -0.84 -9.24 9.13
CA SER A 252 -0.15 -10.43 9.64
C SER A 252 -0.20 -10.54 11.18
N ASP A 253 -0.04 -9.42 11.88
CA ASP A 253 -0.22 -9.34 13.34
C ASP A 253 -1.70 -9.59 13.71
N GLN A 254 -2.64 -9.21 12.85
CA GLN A 254 -4.05 -9.58 13.00
C GLN A 254 -4.31 -11.04 12.61
N GLU A 255 -3.68 -11.66 11.63
CA GLU A 255 -3.94 -13.06 11.28
C GLU A 255 -3.54 -14.02 12.41
N THR A 256 -2.54 -13.63 13.21
CA THR A 256 -2.17 -14.38 14.43
C THR A 256 -3.12 -14.14 15.61
N GLU A 257 -3.83 -13.00 15.69
CA GLU A 257 -4.82 -12.69 16.74
C GLU A 257 -6.30 -12.80 16.32
N ARG A 258 -6.59 -12.91 15.02
CA ARG A 258 -7.88 -12.65 14.37
C ARG A 258 -8.22 -13.74 13.36
N ARG A 259 -8.04 -15.00 13.76
CA ARG A 259 -9.01 -16.02 13.37
C ARG A 259 -10.36 -15.55 13.89
N ASP A 260 -11.15 -14.90 13.05
CA ASP A 260 -12.47 -14.39 13.44
C ASP A 260 -13.27 -15.58 14.00
N PRO A 261 -13.54 -15.61 15.32
CA PRO A 261 -14.22 -16.74 15.94
C PRO A 261 -15.58 -16.98 15.29
N LEU A 262 -16.21 -15.95 14.73
CA LEU A 262 -17.45 -16.07 13.99
C LEU A 262 -17.24 -16.81 12.67
N MET A 263 -16.20 -16.48 11.90
CA MET A 263 -15.90 -17.16 10.64
C MET A 263 -15.39 -18.58 10.86
N ASP A 264 -14.61 -18.82 11.90
CA ASP A 264 -14.21 -20.16 12.32
C ASP A 264 -15.42 -21.00 12.74
N THR A 265 -16.33 -20.43 13.51
CA THR A 265 -17.56 -21.11 13.94
C THR A 265 -18.46 -21.39 12.74
N LEU A 266 -18.67 -20.41 11.85
CA LEU A 266 -19.43 -20.58 10.61
C LEU A 266 -18.83 -21.71 9.76
N ASN A 267 -17.52 -21.69 9.53
CA ASN A 267 -16.83 -22.72 8.76
C ASN A 267 -16.87 -24.10 9.43
N SER A 268 -17.02 -24.18 10.76
CA SER A 268 -17.18 -25.43 11.51
C SER A 268 -18.61 -26.01 11.47
N MET A 269 -19.62 -25.18 11.18
CA MET A 269 -21.02 -25.61 11.06
C MET A 269 -21.29 -26.25 9.69
N ASN A 270 -22.33 -27.08 9.59
CA ASN A 270 -22.74 -27.58 8.28
C ASN A 270 -23.40 -26.46 7.45
N ARG A 271 -23.41 -26.59 6.11
CA ARG A 271 -23.92 -25.56 5.20
C ARG A 271 -25.37 -25.15 5.48
N VAL A 272 -26.21 -26.04 5.99
CA VAL A 272 -27.61 -25.73 6.33
C VAL A 272 -27.67 -24.81 7.56
N GLN A 273 -26.93 -25.15 8.62
CA GLN A 273 -26.82 -24.35 9.83
C GLN A 273 -26.17 -22.98 9.56
N GLN A 274 -25.16 -22.93 8.69
CA GLN A 274 -24.55 -21.67 8.26
C GLN A 274 -25.57 -20.74 7.60
N VAL A 275 -26.35 -21.26 6.65
CA VAL A 275 -27.38 -20.48 5.94
C VAL A 275 -28.47 -20.03 6.91
N GLU A 276 -28.93 -20.90 7.81
CA GLU A 276 -29.93 -20.55 8.83
C GLU A 276 -29.42 -19.44 9.75
N LEU A 277 -28.18 -19.53 10.24
CA LEU A 277 -27.58 -18.52 11.09
C LEU A 277 -27.43 -17.16 10.38
N ILE A 278 -26.99 -17.18 9.11
CA ILE A 278 -26.85 -15.97 8.29
C ILE A 278 -28.21 -15.31 8.04
N CYS A 279 -29.23 -16.11 7.70
CA CYS A 279 -30.60 -15.61 7.52
C CYS A 279 -31.14 -14.98 8.81
N GLU A 280 -31.02 -15.68 9.94
CA GLU A 280 -31.49 -15.18 11.25
C GLU A 280 -30.74 -13.91 11.70
N TYR A 281 -29.44 -13.82 11.39
CA TYR A 281 -28.66 -12.62 11.64
C TYR A 281 -29.12 -11.44 10.79
N ASN A 282 -29.37 -11.67 9.49
CA ASN A 282 -29.86 -10.63 8.59
C ASN A 282 -31.27 -10.17 8.97
N ASP A 283 -32.13 -11.08 9.40
CA ASP A 283 -33.47 -10.76 9.92
C ASP A 283 -33.37 -9.90 11.18
N LEU A 284 -32.53 -10.31 12.15
CA LEU A 284 -32.27 -9.52 13.36
C LEU A 284 -31.74 -8.13 13.02
N LYS A 285 -30.75 -8.05 12.13
CA LYS A 285 -30.13 -6.79 11.71
C LYS A 285 -31.16 -5.86 11.09
N THR A 286 -32.00 -6.37 10.20
CA THR A 286 -33.04 -5.58 9.52
C THR A 286 -34.09 -5.10 10.52
N GLU A 287 -34.64 -6.00 11.33
CA GLU A 287 -35.68 -5.63 12.32
C GLU A 287 -35.14 -4.64 13.38
N LEU A 288 -33.89 -4.80 13.83
CA LEU A 288 -33.27 -3.87 14.78
C LEU A 288 -33.01 -2.51 14.15
N THR A 289 -32.54 -2.48 12.91
CA THR A 289 -32.29 -1.22 12.18
C THR A 289 -33.59 -0.44 11.98
N ASP A 290 -34.66 -1.12 11.60
CA ASP A 290 -35.98 -0.49 11.41
C ASP A 290 -36.60 -0.03 12.75
N TYR A 291 -36.37 -0.79 13.83
CA TYR A 291 -36.80 -0.39 15.17
C TYR A 291 -36.09 0.90 15.63
N LEU A 292 -34.76 0.95 15.48
CA LEU A 292 -33.95 2.10 15.88
C LEU A 292 -34.17 3.33 15.00
N ARG A 293 -34.55 3.15 13.72
CA ARG A 293 -34.85 4.26 12.80
C ARG A 293 -35.96 5.18 13.35
N ARG A 294 -36.96 4.63 14.03
CA ARG A 294 -38.06 5.39 14.62
C ARG A 294 -37.60 6.43 15.65
N PHE A 295 -36.58 6.08 16.44
CA PHE A 295 -35.99 6.99 17.43
C PHE A 295 -35.19 8.11 16.75
N ALA A 296 -34.53 7.80 15.63
CA ALA A 296 -33.84 8.80 14.82
C ALA A 296 -34.83 9.80 14.18
N ASP A 297 -35.97 9.30 13.68
CA ASP A 297 -37.01 10.11 13.06
C ASP A 297 -37.76 11.00 14.09
N GLU A 298 -37.98 10.48 15.30
CA GLU A 298 -38.65 11.19 16.40
C GLU A 298 -37.71 12.09 17.22
N GLY A 299 -36.39 12.02 16.99
CA GLY A 299 -35.38 12.77 17.74
C GLY A 299 -35.27 12.33 19.21
N THR A 300 -35.64 11.09 19.52
CA THR A 300 -35.66 10.55 20.88
C THR A 300 -34.40 9.72 21.18
N VAL A 301 -33.90 9.83 22.42
CA VAL A 301 -32.72 9.05 22.84
C VAL A 301 -33.13 7.63 23.20
N VAL A 302 -32.49 6.64 22.57
CA VAL A 302 -32.68 5.21 22.85
C VAL A 302 -32.22 4.88 24.27
N LYS A 303 -33.10 4.25 25.06
CA LYS A 303 -32.82 3.78 26.43
C LYS A 303 -32.61 2.27 26.47
N ARG A 304 -32.16 1.77 27.62
CA ARG A 304 -31.95 0.32 27.84
C ARG A 304 -33.27 -0.45 27.70
N GLU A 305 -34.35 0.12 28.20
CA GLU A 305 -35.67 -0.49 28.23
C GLU A 305 -36.22 -0.70 26.81
N ASP A 306 -35.89 0.19 25.87
CA ASP A 306 -36.30 0.10 24.46
C ASP A 306 -35.63 -1.11 23.77
N ILE A 307 -34.34 -1.31 24.02
CA ILE A 307 -33.60 -2.46 23.51
C ILE A 307 -34.11 -3.77 24.12
N GLN A 308 -34.38 -3.77 25.43
CA GLN A 308 -34.93 -4.93 26.13
C GLN A 308 -36.30 -5.32 25.56
N HIS A 309 -37.18 -4.35 25.36
CA HIS A 309 -38.49 -4.53 24.75
C HIS A 309 -38.40 -5.09 23.32
N PHE A 310 -37.47 -4.55 22.51
CA PHE A 310 -37.23 -5.08 21.16
C PHE A 310 -36.89 -6.58 21.18
N PHE A 311 -35.97 -7.02 22.04
CA PHE A 311 -35.57 -8.43 22.08
C PHE A 311 -36.68 -9.35 22.61
N GLU A 312 -37.49 -8.88 23.56
CA GLU A 312 -38.66 -9.62 24.05
C GLU A 312 -39.69 -9.81 22.94
N GLU A 313 -40.00 -8.74 22.20
CA GLU A 313 -40.88 -8.82 21.03
C GLU A 313 -40.30 -9.71 19.93
N PHE A 314 -39.03 -9.54 19.60
CA PHE A 314 -38.33 -10.29 18.56
C PHE A 314 -38.35 -11.81 18.84
N GLN A 315 -38.05 -12.21 20.08
CA GLN A 315 -38.15 -13.61 20.50
C GLN A 315 -39.59 -14.13 20.44
N SER A 316 -40.58 -13.32 20.80
CA SER A 316 -41.99 -13.70 20.71
C SER A 316 -42.44 -13.93 19.26
N ARG A 317 -41.99 -13.09 18.32
CA ARG A 317 -42.24 -13.23 16.87
C ARG A 317 -41.55 -14.46 16.32
N LYS A 318 -40.29 -14.72 16.69
CA LYS A 318 -39.54 -15.92 16.30
C LYS A 318 -40.20 -17.21 16.77
N ARG A 319 -40.64 -17.29 18.04
CA ARG A 319 -41.39 -18.44 18.58
C ARG A 319 -42.70 -18.71 17.83
N ARG A 320 -43.37 -17.67 17.32
CA ARG A 320 -44.59 -17.83 16.50
C ARG A 320 -44.30 -18.33 15.08
N ARG A 321 -43.17 -17.96 14.48
CA ARG A 321 -42.75 -18.42 13.15
C ARG A 321 -42.35 -19.90 13.17
N THR A 322 -41.56 -20.33 14.15
CA THR A 322 -41.12 -21.73 14.27
C THR A 322 -42.26 -22.70 14.61
N ASN A 323 -43.29 -22.26 15.34
CA ASN A 323 -44.45 -23.11 15.68
C ASN A 323 -45.43 -23.32 14.51
N ARG A 324 -45.25 -22.62 13.39
CA ARG A 324 -46.16 -22.68 12.22
C ARG A 324 -45.70 -23.65 11.13
N MET A 325 -44.49 -24.21 11.23
CA MET A 325 -43.89 -25.16 10.27
C MET A 325 -43.79 -26.57 10.86
N GLN A 326 -44.93 -27.16 11.22
CA GLN A 326 -45.08 -28.62 11.33
C GLN A 326 -45.94 -29.09 10.16
N TYR A 327 -45.32 -29.27 8.99
CA TYR A 327 -45.95 -30.04 7.92
C TYR A 327 -45.76 -31.52 8.24
N TYR A 328 -46.82 -32.18 8.69
CA TYR A 328 -46.90 -33.63 8.67
C TYR A 328 -47.09 -34.07 7.22
N CYS A 329 -46.11 -34.78 6.65
CA CYS A 329 -46.36 -35.59 5.46
C CYS A 329 -47.16 -36.84 5.89
N SER A 330 -48.38 -36.97 5.38
CA SER A 330 -49.14 -38.22 5.36
C SER A 330 -48.91 -38.95 4.05
#